data_AF-A0A9E0JA20-F1
#
_entry.id   AF-A0A9E0JA20-F1
#
_cell.length_a   1.000
_cell.length_b   1.000
_cell.length_c   1.000
_cell.angle_alpha   90.00
_cell.angle_beta   90.00
_cell.angle_gamma   90.00
#
_symmetry.space_group_name_H-M   'P 1'
#
loop_
_entity.id
_entity.type
_entity.pdbx_description
1 polymer ?
#
loop_
_entity_poly.entity_id
_entity_poly.type
_entity_poly.pdbx_seq_one_letter_code
_entity_poly.pdbx_strand_id
1 'polypeptide(L)' 'HDIDVAKGISLVQRALELEPNSPYYLDSLAWGLYKQGKCAEAYEIMKYFGEHVYEEEVIVHIEAIKKCLKEKP' A
#
# COMPACT_ATOMS: atom_id res chain seq x y z
N HIS A 1 6.05 21.29 2.61
CA HIS A 1 4.71 20.83 2.21
C HIS A 1 4.44 19.60 3.07
N ASP A 2 3.55 19.70 4.06
CA ASP A 2 3.24 18.57 4.94
C ASP A 2 2.24 17.65 4.23
N ILE A 3 2.69 16.45 3.87
CA ILE A 3 1.86 15.43 3.25
C ILE A 3 1.13 14.68 4.38
N ASP A 4 -0.19 14.84 4.46
CA ASP A 4 -1.02 14.14 5.44
C ASP A 4 -1.37 12.72 4.95
N VAL A 5 -0.51 11.78 5.31
CA VAL A 5 -0.67 10.36 4.97
C VAL A 5 -1.92 9.75 5.62
N ALA A 6 -2.26 10.17 6.85
CA ALA A 6 -3.40 9.61 7.57
C ALA A 6 -4.73 9.98 6.90
N LYS A 7 -4.85 11.24 6.47
CA LYS A 7 -6.00 11.69 5.68
C LYS A 7 -6.08 10.97 4.33
N GLY A 8 -4.94 10.78 3.65
CA GLY A 8 -4.87 10.02 2.40
C GLY A 8 -5.43 8.59 2.56
N ILE A 9 -4.98 7.86 3.58
CA ILE A 9 -5.47 6.51 3.89
C ILE A 9 -6.98 6.50 4.11
N SER A 10 -7.52 7.45 4.88
CA SER A 10 -8.96 7.54 5.13
C SER A 10 -9.79 7.70 3.85
N LEU A 11 -9.30 8.51 2.90
CA LEU A 11 -9.96 8.70 1.61
C LEU A 11 -9.92 7.42 0.75
N VAL A 12 -8.77 6.76 0.71
CA VAL A 12 -8.61 5.50 -0.04
C VAL A 12 -9.47 4.38 0.55
N GLN A 13 -9.57 4.29 1.88
CA GLN A 13 -10.47 3.34 2.54
C GLN A 13 -11.93 3.57 2.13
N ARG A 14 -12.36 4.83 2.04
CA ARG A 14 -13.71 5.17 1.55
C ARG A 14 -13.91 4.78 0.09
N ALA A 15 -12.88 4.89 -0.74
CA ALA A 15 -12.95 4.44 -2.14
C ALA A 15 -13.05 2.90 -2.22
N LEU A 16 -12.32 2.18 -1.37
CA LEU A 16 -12.38 0.71 -1.28
C LEU A 16 -13.72 0.19 -0.76
N GLU A 17 -14.49 0.98 0.00
CA GLU A 17 -15.88 0.61 0.33
C GLU A 17 -16.77 0.53 -0.92
N LEU A 18 -16.46 1.31 -1.97
CA LEU A 18 -17.21 1.31 -3.22
C LEU A 18 -16.62 0.31 -4.23
N GLU A 19 -15.29 0.19 -4.28
CA GLU A 19 -14.56 -0.70 -5.19
C GLU A 19 -13.52 -1.54 -4.42
N PRO A 20 -13.94 -2.60 -3.70
CA PRO A 20 -13.08 -3.32 -2.76
C PRO A 20 -11.86 -4.02 -3.38
N ASN A 21 -11.94 -4.34 -4.67
CA ASN A 21 -10.93 -5.09 -5.39
C ASN A 21 -10.17 -4.23 -6.41
N SER A 22 -10.29 -2.89 -6.35
CA SER A 22 -9.57 -2.01 -7.27
C SER A 22 -8.07 -2.07 -6.98
N PRO A 23 -7.23 -2.56 -7.92
CA PRO A 23 -5.79 -2.69 -7.69
C PRO A 23 -5.13 -1.32 -7.42
N TYR A 24 -5.64 -0.24 -8.02
CA TYR A 24 -5.13 1.12 -7.83
C TYR A 24 -5.37 1.64 -6.40
N TYR A 25 -6.55 1.36 -5.83
CA TYR A 25 -6.86 1.77 -4.46
C TYR A 25 -6.14 0.87 -3.43
N LEU A 26 -5.99 -0.42 -3.74
CA LEU A 26 -5.21 -1.33 -2.90
C LEU A 26 -3.73 -0.95 -2.88
N ASP A 27 -3.14 -0.58 -4.02
CA ASP A 27 -1.76 -0.06 -4.09
C ASP A 27 -1.60 1.23 -3.27
N SER A 28 -2.51 2.19 -3.47
CA SER A 28 -2.51 3.46 -2.72
C SER A 28 -2.63 3.25 -1.21
N LEU A 29 -3.48 2.31 -0.77
CA LEU A 29 -3.64 1.99 0.65
C LEU A 29 -2.36 1.36 1.22
N ALA A 30 -1.79 0.38 0.52
CA ALA A 30 -0.56 -0.27 0.94
C ALA A 30 0.61 0.73 1.03
N TRP A 31 0.72 1.65 0.09
CA TRP A 31 1.73 2.70 0.13
C TRP A 31 1.53 3.66 1.31
N GLY A 32 0.29 4.05 1.60
CA GLY A 32 -0.03 4.86 2.78
C GLY A 32 0.38 4.16 4.08
N LEU A 33 0.03 2.89 4.23
CA LEU A 33 0.39 2.08 5.41
C LEU A 33 1.92 1.94 5.54
N TYR A 34 2.62 1.73 4.43
CA TYR A 34 4.08 1.72 4.39
C TYR A 34 4.68 3.04 4.91
N LYS A 35 4.16 4.20 4.47
CA LYS A 35 4.60 5.51 4.93
C LYS A 35 4.34 5.76 6.42
N GLN A 36 3.36 5.07 7.01
CA GLN A 36 3.13 5.05 8.47
C GLN A 36 4.00 4.03 9.22
N GLY A 37 4.91 3.33 8.52
CA GLY A 37 5.72 2.26 9.10
C GLY A 37 4.95 0.96 9.33
N LYS A 38 3.69 0.83 8.87
CA LYS A 38 2.86 -0.39 9.02
C LYS A 38 3.17 -1.40 7.92
N CYS A 39 4.43 -1.80 7.83
CA CYS A 39 4.95 -2.57 6.69
C CYS A 39 4.37 -3.99 6.58
N ALA A 40 3.97 -4.62 7.68
CA ALA A 40 3.27 -5.90 7.65
C ALA A 40 1.88 -5.80 7.03
N GLU A 41 1.08 -4.82 7.46
CA GLU A 41 -0.26 -4.57 6.88
C GLU A 41 -0.14 -4.21 5.40
N ALA A 42 0.82 -3.35 5.04
CA ALA A 42 1.08 -2.99 3.64
C ALA A 42 1.42 -4.21 2.78
N TYR A 43 2.24 -5.13 3.30
CA TYR A 43 2.65 -6.31 2.56
C TYR A 43 1.52 -7.31 2.34
N GLU A 44 0.64 -7.51 3.32
CA GLU A 44 -0.51 -8.42 3.16
C GLU A 44 -1.45 -7.93 2.05
N ILE A 45 -1.67 -6.62 1.94
CA ILE A 45 -2.46 -6.06 0.84
C ILE A 45 -1.77 -6.33 -0.50
N MET A 46 -0.48 -5.98 -0.61
CA MET A 46 0.30 -6.17 -1.85
C MET A 46 0.40 -7.64 -2.28
N LYS A 47 0.49 -8.57 -1.33
CA LYS A 47 0.52 -10.01 -1.61
C LYS A 47 -0.79 -10.51 -2.24
N TYR A 48 -1.92 -9.93 -1.84
CA TYR A 48 -3.24 -10.35 -2.34
C TYR A 48 -3.45 -10.02 -3.83
N PHE A 49 -3.00 -8.85 -4.29
CA PHE A 49 -3.24 -8.41 -5.68
C PHE A 49 -1.98 -8.31 -6.55
N GLY A 50 -0.81 -8.06 -5.96
CA GLY A 50 0.44 -7.78 -6.67
C GLY A 50 0.99 -8.94 -7.50
N GLU A 51 0.56 -10.18 -7.23
CA GLU A 51 0.94 -11.35 -8.06
C GLU A 51 0.35 -11.28 -9.49
N HIS A 52 -0.66 -10.45 -9.70
CA HIS A 52 -1.39 -10.32 -10.97
C HIS A 52 -1.19 -8.95 -11.65
N VAL A 53 -0.43 -8.04 -11.02
CA VAL A 53 -0.21 -6.68 -11.52
C VAL A 53 1.27 -6.50 -11.87
N TYR A 54 1.54 -6.33 -13.16
CA TYR A 54 2.89 -6.16 -13.72
C TYR A 54 3.13 -4.70 -14.12
N GLU A 55 2.83 -3.78 -13.21
CA GLU A 55 3.14 -2.36 -13.36
C GLU A 55 4.46 -2.03 -12.65
N GLU A 56 5.34 -1.28 -13.30
CA GLU A 56 6.68 -0.94 -12.78
C GLU A 56 6.61 -0.27 -11.41
N GLU A 57 5.68 0.67 -11.22
CA GLU A 57 5.47 1.39 -9.97
C GLU A 57 5.06 0.44 -8.82
N VAL A 58 4.16 -0.50 -9.10
CA VAL A 58 3.70 -1.49 -8.10
C VAL A 58 4.84 -2.40 -7.67
N ILE A 59 5.73 -2.80 -8.59
CA ILE A 59 6.92 -3.60 -8.26
C ILE A 59 7.84 -2.81 -7.31
N VAL A 60 8.08 -1.52 -7.59
CA VAL A 60 8.89 -0.64 -6.74
C VAL A 60 8.29 -0.52 -5.33
N HIS A 61 6.97 -0.37 -5.21
CA HIS A 61 6.29 -0.35 -3.91
C HIS A 61 6.47 -1.66 -3.14
N ILE A 62 6.29 -2.81 -3.80
CA ILE A 62 6.46 -4.13 -3.19
C ILE A 62 7.88 -4.31 -2.66
N GLU A 63 8.90 -3.91 -3.42
CA GLU A 63 10.30 -4.00 -3.00
C GLU A 63 10.60 -3.12 -1.78
N ALA A 64 10.10 -1.88 -1.78
CA ALA A 64 10.25 -0.95 -0.65
C ALA A 64 9.59 -1.51 0.62
N ILE A 65 8.38 -2.07 0.50
CA ILE A 65 7.65 -2.69 1.61
C ILE A 65 8.40 -3.92 2.14
N LYS A 66 8.88 -4.80 1.25
CA LYS A 66 9.69 -5.98 1.63
C LYS A 66 10.97 -5.59 2.35
N LYS A 67 11.62 -4.49 1.94
CA LYS A 67 12.80 -3.96 2.63
C LYS A 67 12.45 -3.47 4.04
N CYS A 68 11.39 -2.67 4.19
CA CYS A 68 10.95 -2.20 5.51
C CYS A 68 10.63 -3.37 6.47
N LEU A 69 10.04 -4.45 5.98
CA LEU A 69 9.78 -5.65 6.79
C LEU A 69 11.06 -6.25 7.39
N LYS A 70 12.18 -6.21 6.67
CA LYS A 70 13.47 -6.76 7.11
C LYS A 70 14.23 -5.81 8.06
N GLU A 71 13.91 -4.53 8.03
CA GLU A 71 14.58 -3.49 8.81
C GLU A 71 13.90 -3.25 10.17
N LYS A 72 12.73 -3.83 10.42
CA LYS A 72 12.14 -3.86 11.75
C LYS A 72 12.84 -4.90 12.63
N PRO A 73 13.29 -4.53 13.84
CA PRO A 73 13.96 -5.43 14.78
C PRO A 73 13.04 -6.55 15.29
#